data_AF-A0A7C1ESA3-F1
#
_entry.id   AF-A0A7C1ESA3-F1
#
_cell.length_a   1.000
_cell.length_b   1.000
_cell.length_c   1.000
_cell.angle_alpha   90.00
_cell.angle_beta   90.00
_cell.angle_gamma   90.00
#
_symmetry.space_group_name_H-M   'P 1'
#
loop_
_entity.id
_entity.type
_entity.pdbx_description
1 polymer ?
#
loop_
_entity_poly.entity_id
_entity_poly.type
_entity_poly.pdbx_seq_one_letter_code
_entity_poly.pdbx_strand_id
1 'polypeptide(L)'
;MKSYGLLLIGVLAIVAFWPASASVPETMESFGTLSSQTGWVLIDQQMYWTENAGNDWREVTLPEINGATIAAVAFISAEHGWVVLIRADEIGQPVYTLAHTENGGRAWKLAPLKLFTAGDPASYAENVQLQFADSQRGWLNIKRATSSNFNLNTIFHTLDGGATWMTAEAMPSVTPHWEIEQSGRCNGAACEMEMRLRQLEGGAVIQLPQGAASIRRTVPAFSNASAPITPANGNQRWQAMTGQAFDSCTLPSAEQMQDWMTNSPYKTWNLYIGGSARANCGTLTADFIARLAVQGWRFIPTWVGPQAACSGFISRMSSNPSIAYTQGKAEADLAIDAAAALGLTFADKTGTIIYYDLEAYFPPSGDTTCRPAAQAFINGWTEQLRARGNQAGVYGTPCTSYLSDFVNIANVPDVVWIAAWLIPYQYRPSVSVFNLPCIDNTLWVNNQRLRQYAGGHNETWGSTTINIDSNVLDGRVANISDTVPITYAVQLYRGADFVDAAICVGNDEDWLNVSSCGGDWDNAVSSLKIQPGWSVRVYRDVNLAGPTKCYILSDPDFTNDRLSNNGAVDNQISSIKLMNNPWCHDQFLYLPAVSR
;
A
#
# COMPACT_ATOMS: atom_id res chain seq x y z
N MET A 1 -77.10 -40.32 -27.74
CA MET A 1 -77.37 -38.92 -27.35
C MET A 1 -77.45 -38.82 -25.85
N LYS A 2 -76.46 -38.19 -25.21
CA LYS A 2 -76.58 -37.28 -24.06
C LYS A 2 -75.19 -37.02 -23.49
N SER A 3 -74.76 -35.78 -23.66
CA SER A 3 -73.53 -35.19 -23.14
C SER A 3 -73.57 -35.12 -21.62
N TYR A 4 -72.46 -35.46 -20.96
CA TYR A 4 -72.23 -35.18 -19.55
C TYR A 4 -71.23 -34.02 -19.44
N GLY A 5 -71.66 -32.93 -18.81
CA GLY A 5 -70.82 -31.78 -18.49
C GLY A 5 -69.93 -32.09 -17.29
N LEU A 6 -68.64 -31.78 -17.41
CA LEU A 6 -67.72 -31.69 -16.28
C LEU A 6 -67.61 -30.23 -15.82
N LEU A 7 -67.91 -30.00 -14.54
CA LEU A 7 -67.63 -28.77 -13.82
C LEU A 7 -66.12 -28.68 -13.57
N LEU A 8 -65.46 -27.63 -14.07
CA LEU A 8 -64.08 -27.28 -13.72
C LEU A 8 -64.08 -26.42 -12.45
N ILE A 9 -63.48 -26.94 -11.37
CA ILE A 9 -63.15 -26.19 -10.16
C ILE A 9 -61.77 -25.57 -10.39
N GLY A 10 -61.70 -24.24 -10.50
CA GLY A 10 -60.45 -23.50 -10.60
C GLY A 10 -59.78 -23.33 -9.23
N VAL A 11 -58.55 -23.80 -9.09
CA VAL A 11 -57.68 -23.55 -7.94
C VAL A 11 -56.96 -22.21 -8.17
N LEU A 12 -57.26 -21.20 -7.35
CA LEU A 12 -56.49 -19.96 -7.28
C LEU A 12 -55.18 -20.24 -6.53
N ALA A 13 -54.04 -20.19 -7.22
CA ALA A 13 -52.72 -20.17 -6.58
C ALA A 13 -52.40 -18.74 -6.13
N ILE A 14 -52.36 -18.51 -4.82
CA ILE A 14 -51.83 -17.28 -4.23
C ILE A 14 -50.30 -17.39 -4.27
N VAL A 15 -49.67 -16.70 -5.22
CA VAL A 15 -48.21 -16.52 -5.23
C VAL A 15 -47.88 -15.40 -4.24
N ALA A 16 -47.43 -15.76 -3.05
CA ALA A 16 -46.88 -14.81 -2.08
C ALA A 16 -45.53 -14.30 -2.61
N PHE A 17 -45.52 -13.06 -3.11
CA PHE A 17 -44.28 -12.33 -3.38
C PHE A 17 -43.59 -12.05 -2.04
N TRP A 18 -42.51 -12.78 -1.76
CA TRP A 18 -41.53 -12.32 -0.78
C TRP A 18 -40.78 -11.15 -1.41
N PRO A 19 -40.71 -9.96 -0.79
CA PRO A 19 -39.81 -8.92 -1.29
C PRO A 19 -38.39 -9.49 -1.25
N ALA A 20 -37.66 -9.35 -2.36
CA ALA A 20 -36.23 -9.60 -2.36
C ALA A 20 -35.62 -8.78 -1.22
N SER A 21 -34.90 -9.44 -0.31
CA SER A 21 -34.09 -8.72 0.68
C SER A 21 -33.15 -7.81 -0.09
N ALA A 22 -33.30 -6.50 0.04
CA ALA A 22 -32.34 -5.57 -0.54
C ALA A 22 -30.96 -5.93 0.00
N SER A 23 -30.00 -6.19 -0.90
CA SER A 23 -28.62 -6.42 -0.51
C SER A 23 -28.13 -5.19 0.24
N VAL A 24 -27.49 -5.39 1.40
CA VAL A 24 -26.81 -4.31 2.11
C VAL A 24 -25.81 -3.69 1.13
N PRO A 25 -25.79 -2.36 0.97
CA PRO A 25 -24.84 -1.70 0.09
C PRO A 25 -23.42 -2.12 0.41
N GLU A 26 -22.66 -2.36 -0.64
CA GLU A 26 -21.30 -2.84 -0.52
C GLU A 26 -20.38 -1.67 -0.18
N THR A 27 -20.54 -0.49 -0.81
CA THR A 27 -19.56 0.59 -0.74
C THR A 27 -20.21 1.97 -0.80
N MET A 28 -19.69 2.92 0.00
CA MET A 28 -20.03 4.34 -0.10
C MET A 28 -18.82 5.08 -0.66
N GLU A 29 -19.02 5.68 -1.82
CA GLU A 29 -17.94 5.96 -2.77
C GLU A 29 -17.64 7.46 -2.82
N SER A 30 -18.70 8.26 -2.71
CA SER A 30 -18.60 9.71 -2.66
C SER A 30 -19.88 10.30 -2.08
N PHE A 31 -19.80 11.57 -1.73
CA PHE A 31 -20.95 12.36 -1.30
C PHE A 31 -20.70 13.81 -1.69
N GLY A 32 -21.77 14.61 -1.69
CA GLY A 32 -21.66 16.05 -1.80
C GLY A 32 -22.79 16.74 -1.07
N THR A 33 -22.50 17.95 -0.60
CA THR A 33 -23.40 18.69 0.28
C THR A 33 -23.63 20.10 -0.25
N LEU A 34 -24.89 20.52 -0.24
CA LEU A 34 -25.28 21.91 -0.47
C LEU A 34 -25.60 22.62 0.84
N SER A 35 -26.02 21.86 1.86
CA SER A 35 -26.25 22.30 3.23
C SER A 35 -26.10 21.11 4.18
N SER A 36 -26.37 21.30 5.47
CA SER A 36 -26.46 20.17 6.42
C SER A 36 -27.63 19.22 6.12
N GLN A 37 -28.68 19.69 5.44
CA GLN A 37 -29.90 18.93 5.12
C GLN A 37 -29.93 18.38 3.70
N THR A 38 -29.28 19.08 2.76
CA THR A 38 -29.40 18.78 1.33
C THR A 38 -28.08 18.29 0.78
N GLY A 39 -28.10 17.15 0.10
CA GLY A 39 -26.91 16.54 -0.46
C GLY A 39 -27.21 15.30 -1.28
N TRP A 40 -26.13 14.65 -1.72
CA TRP A 40 -26.18 13.40 -2.46
C TRP A 40 -25.14 12.43 -1.93
N VAL A 41 -25.37 11.13 -2.16
CA VAL A 41 -24.42 10.05 -1.93
C VAL A 41 -24.31 9.19 -3.17
N LEU A 42 -23.12 8.67 -3.41
CA LEU A 42 -22.81 7.68 -4.42
C LEU A 42 -22.50 6.37 -3.69
N ILE A 43 -23.31 5.35 -3.96
CA ILE A 43 -23.26 4.05 -3.30
C ILE A 43 -23.40 2.97 -4.37
N ASP A 44 -22.41 2.09 -4.49
CA ASP A 44 -22.35 1.04 -5.52
C ASP A 44 -22.73 1.52 -6.93
N GLN A 45 -22.15 2.65 -7.34
CA GLN A 45 -22.37 3.37 -8.60
C GLN A 45 -23.80 3.85 -8.84
N GLN A 46 -24.61 3.89 -7.78
CA GLN A 46 -25.95 4.47 -7.77
C GLN A 46 -25.94 5.77 -6.98
N MET A 47 -26.60 6.78 -7.52
CA MET A 47 -26.60 8.11 -6.95
C MET A 47 -27.95 8.41 -6.31
N TYR A 48 -27.91 8.91 -5.09
CA TYR A 48 -29.10 9.22 -4.30
C TYR A 48 -29.04 10.67 -3.84
N TRP A 49 -30.18 11.35 -3.89
CA TRP A 49 -30.36 12.73 -3.46
C TRP A 49 -31.28 12.81 -2.24
N THR A 50 -30.97 13.68 -1.30
CA THR A 50 -31.82 13.98 -0.13
C THR A 50 -31.93 15.48 0.09
N GLU A 51 -33.08 15.89 0.64
CA GLU A 51 -33.36 17.27 1.05
C GLU A 51 -33.57 17.40 2.56
N ASN A 52 -33.49 16.29 3.29
CA ASN A 52 -33.86 16.20 4.70
C ASN A 52 -32.89 15.32 5.50
N ALA A 53 -31.59 15.46 5.25
CA ALA A 53 -30.50 14.79 5.98
C ALA A 53 -30.64 13.25 5.98
N GLY A 54 -31.03 12.68 4.84
CA GLY A 54 -31.10 11.24 4.62
C GLY A 54 -32.33 10.55 5.23
N ASN A 55 -33.30 11.30 5.73
CA ASN A 55 -34.59 10.72 6.14
C ASN A 55 -35.34 10.14 4.94
N ASP A 56 -35.26 10.80 3.78
CA ASP A 56 -35.74 10.31 2.49
C ASP A 56 -34.66 10.44 1.42
N TRP A 57 -34.62 9.46 0.52
CA TRP A 57 -33.70 9.41 -0.61
C TRP A 57 -34.46 9.22 -1.91
N ARG A 58 -34.11 10.03 -2.92
CA ARG A 58 -34.53 9.85 -4.31
C ARG A 58 -33.35 9.39 -5.13
N GLU A 59 -33.50 8.29 -5.87
CA GLU A 59 -32.49 7.87 -6.83
C GLU A 59 -32.43 8.88 -8.00
N VAL A 60 -31.21 9.29 -8.34
CA VAL A 60 -30.89 10.25 -9.41
C VAL A 60 -29.80 9.71 -10.35
N THR A 61 -29.54 8.41 -10.27
CA THR A 61 -28.59 7.67 -11.12
C THR A 61 -28.87 7.89 -12.61
N LEU A 62 -27.81 7.96 -13.41
CA LEU A 62 -27.93 8.06 -14.86
C LEU A 62 -28.39 6.72 -15.46
N PRO A 63 -29.33 6.71 -16.41
CA PRO A 63 -29.68 5.50 -17.13
C PRO A 63 -28.53 5.06 -18.06
N GLU A 64 -28.18 3.77 -18.03
CA GLU A 64 -27.27 3.09 -18.95
C GLU A 64 -25.86 3.72 -19.12
N ILE A 65 -24.92 3.39 -18.24
CA ILE A 65 -23.53 3.88 -18.30
C ILE A 65 -22.60 3.04 -19.20
N ASN A 66 -23.09 2.08 -20.00
CA ASN A 66 -22.33 1.29 -21.01
C ASN A 66 -20.95 0.79 -20.54
N GLY A 67 -20.87 0.19 -19.35
CA GLY A 67 -19.62 -0.31 -18.78
C GLY A 67 -18.67 0.76 -18.24
N ALA A 68 -19.09 2.03 -18.22
CA ALA A 68 -18.40 3.10 -17.52
C ALA A 68 -18.68 3.06 -16.01
N THR A 69 -17.79 3.69 -15.27
CA THR A 69 -17.86 3.92 -13.82
C THR A 69 -18.04 5.40 -13.55
N ILE A 70 -18.86 5.76 -12.56
CA ILE A 70 -18.92 7.13 -12.05
C ILE A 70 -17.60 7.42 -11.32
N ALA A 71 -16.89 8.44 -11.77
CA ALA A 71 -15.58 8.83 -11.22
C ALA A 71 -15.66 10.09 -10.36
N ALA A 72 -16.57 11.01 -10.68
CA ALA A 72 -16.83 12.19 -9.88
C ALA A 72 -18.24 12.73 -10.12
N VAL A 73 -18.79 13.40 -9.12
CA VAL A 73 -20.13 13.98 -9.14
C VAL A 73 -20.06 15.39 -8.54
N ALA A 74 -20.80 16.34 -9.12
CA ALA A 74 -20.98 17.67 -8.56
C ALA A 74 -22.43 18.14 -8.78
N PHE A 75 -23.06 18.65 -7.73
CA PHE A 75 -24.37 19.31 -7.83
C PHE A 75 -24.28 20.70 -7.20
N ILE A 76 -24.87 21.68 -7.87
CA ILE A 76 -24.98 23.07 -7.34
C ILE A 76 -26.39 23.40 -6.89
N SER A 77 -27.38 22.57 -7.27
CA SER A 77 -28.77 22.67 -6.83
C SER A 77 -29.44 21.29 -6.95
N ALA A 78 -30.68 21.15 -6.51
CA ALA A 78 -31.48 19.93 -6.70
C ALA A 78 -31.78 19.59 -8.17
N GLU A 79 -31.57 20.55 -9.08
CA GLU A 79 -31.87 20.42 -10.51
C GLU A 79 -30.61 20.31 -11.38
N HIS A 80 -29.54 20.99 -11.00
CA HIS A 80 -28.32 21.15 -11.81
C HIS A 80 -27.14 20.35 -11.23
N GLY A 81 -26.60 19.44 -12.04
CA GLY A 81 -25.47 18.60 -11.65
C GLY A 81 -24.71 17.99 -12.82
N TRP A 82 -23.47 17.58 -12.55
CA TRP A 82 -22.52 17.00 -13.49
C TRP A 82 -21.94 15.72 -12.93
N VAL A 83 -21.66 14.78 -13.82
CA VAL A 83 -21.05 13.49 -13.50
C VAL A 83 -19.96 13.19 -14.52
N VAL A 84 -18.77 12.86 -14.04
CA VAL A 84 -17.68 12.34 -14.88
C VAL A 84 -17.76 10.82 -14.89
N LEU A 85 -17.87 10.25 -16.08
CA LEU A 85 -17.83 8.81 -16.33
C LEU A 85 -16.48 8.45 -16.96
N ILE A 86 -15.89 7.35 -16.49
CA ILE A 86 -14.68 6.76 -17.08
C ILE A 86 -14.99 5.35 -17.53
N ARG A 87 -14.57 4.96 -18.74
CA ARG A 87 -14.52 3.56 -19.17
C ARG A 87 -13.16 3.25 -19.79
N ALA A 88 -12.76 1.99 -19.77
CA ALA A 88 -11.66 1.54 -20.60
C ALA A 88 -12.14 1.32 -22.04
N ASP A 89 -11.34 1.69 -23.04
CA ASP A 89 -11.52 1.24 -24.42
C ASP A 89 -10.93 -0.17 -24.64
N GLU A 90 -10.95 -0.65 -25.89
CA GLU A 90 -10.50 -2.01 -26.27
C GLU A 90 -9.03 -2.29 -25.92
N ILE A 91 -8.20 -1.25 -25.82
CA ILE A 91 -6.77 -1.35 -25.49
C ILE A 91 -6.46 -0.91 -24.05
N GLY A 92 -7.49 -0.68 -23.24
CA GLY A 92 -7.37 -0.34 -21.82
C GLY A 92 -7.19 1.15 -21.53
N GLN A 93 -7.32 2.04 -22.52
CA GLN A 93 -7.17 3.49 -22.32
C GLN A 93 -8.44 4.11 -21.71
N PRO A 94 -8.30 5.06 -20.77
CA PRO A 94 -9.42 5.71 -20.13
C PRO A 94 -10.12 6.70 -21.08
N VAL A 95 -11.41 6.49 -21.28
CA VAL A 95 -12.29 7.37 -22.04
C VAL A 95 -13.23 8.10 -21.08
N TYR A 96 -13.11 9.43 -21.08
CA TYR A 96 -13.89 10.30 -20.22
C TYR A 96 -15.16 10.81 -20.93
N THR A 97 -16.27 10.80 -20.21
CA THR A 97 -17.55 11.38 -20.65
C THR A 97 -18.11 12.26 -19.53
N LEU A 98 -18.55 13.47 -19.88
CA LEU A 98 -19.25 14.35 -18.95
C LEU A 98 -20.75 14.21 -19.18
N ALA A 99 -21.49 13.89 -18.13
CA ALA A 99 -22.94 13.92 -18.13
C ALA A 99 -23.43 15.14 -17.34
N HIS A 100 -24.47 15.82 -17.84
CA HIS A 100 -25.06 17.01 -17.22
C HIS A 100 -26.58 16.87 -17.13
N THR A 101 -27.15 17.24 -15.99
CA THR A 101 -28.60 17.32 -15.74
C THR A 101 -29.00 18.75 -15.42
N GLU A 102 -30.18 19.15 -15.89
CA GLU A 102 -30.86 20.42 -15.55
C GLU A 102 -32.21 20.16 -14.85
N ASN A 103 -32.55 18.91 -14.56
CA ASN A 103 -33.84 18.51 -13.97
C ASN A 103 -33.70 17.46 -12.85
N GLY A 104 -32.57 17.47 -12.14
CA GLY A 104 -32.34 16.67 -10.93
C GLY A 104 -32.20 15.18 -11.21
N GLY A 105 -31.56 14.81 -12.31
CA GLY A 105 -31.26 13.44 -12.69
C GLY A 105 -32.36 12.72 -13.47
N ARG A 106 -33.48 13.39 -13.78
CA ARG A 106 -34.55 12.80 -14.60
C ARG A 106 -34.14 12.61 -16.06
N ALA A 107 -33.27 13.46 -16.57
CA ALA A 107 -32.63 13.31 -17.87
C ALA A 107 -31.18 13.78 -17.82
N TRP A 108 -30.32 13.06 -18.52
CA TRP A 108 -28.89 13.35 -18.60
C TRP A 108 -28.46 13.59 -20.05
N LYS A 109 -27.73 14.67 -20.27
CA LYS A 109 -27.06 14.97 -21.55
C LYS A 109 -25.60 14.54 -21.45
N LEU A 110 -25.15 13.63 -22.32
CA LEU A 110 -23.76 13.15 -22.33
C LEU A 110 -22.94 13.85 -23.41
N ALA A 111 -21.71 14.22 -23.08
CA ALA A 111 -20.75 14.82 -24.00
C ALA A 111 -19.35 14.19 -23.81
N PRO A 112 -18.59 13.93 -24.90
CA PRO A 112 -17.21 13.47 -24.79
C PRO A 112 -16.35 14.50 -24.05
N LEU A 113 -15.61 14.05 -23.03
CA LEU A 113 -14.75 14.91 -22.23
C LEU A 113 -13.29 14.75 -22.68
N LYS A 114 -12.87 15.61 -23.62
CA LYS A 114 -11.54 15.55 -24.26
C LYS A 114 -10.52 16.37 -23.46
N LEU A 115 -9.96 15.78 -22.40
CA LEU A 115 -8.97 16.42 -21.53
C LEU A 115 -7.54 16.21 -22.00
N PHE A 116 -7.29 15.04 -22.58
CA PHE A 116 -5.97 14.53 -22.86
C PHE A 116 -5.82 14.17 -24.33
N THR A 117 -4.58 14.26 -24.82
CA THR A 117 -4.24 13.61 -26.09
C THR A 117 -4.23 12.10 -25.92
N ALA A 118 -4.48 11.36 -27.01
CA ALA A 118 -4.49 9.89 -26.94
C ALA A 118 -3.13 9.37 -26.44
N GLY A 119 -3.16 8.57 -25.37
CA GLY A 119 -1.96 7.99 -24.76
C GLY A 119 -1.23 8.90 -23.77
N ASP A 120 -1.80 10.04 -23.37
CA ASP A 120 -1.22 10.84 -22.28
C ASP A 120 -1.25 10.06 -20.95
N PRO A 121 -0.10 9.83 -20.27
CA PRO A 121 -0.07 9.16 -18.98
C PRO A 121 -0.92 9.84 -17.90
N ALA A 122 -1.13 11.16 -17.99
CA ALA A 122 -1.97 11.90 -17.04
C ALA A 122 -3.46 11.53 -17.15
N SER A 123 -3.86 10.83 -18.22
CA SER A 123 -5.23 10.35 -18.40
C SER A 123 -5.60 9.18 -17.49
N TYR A 124 -4.65 8.48 -16.88
CA TYR A 124 -4.94 7.39 -15.95
C TYR A 124 -5.22 7.98 -14.58
N ALA A 125 -6.50 8.16 -14.26
CA ALA A 125 -6.90 8.78 -13.00
C ALA A 125 -6.73 7.83 -11.81
N GLU A 126 -5.97 8.29 -10.84
CA GLU A 126 -6.02 7.85 -9.45
C GLU A 126 -7.34 8.32 -8.82
N ASN A 127 -7.55 9.63 -8.86
CA ASN A 127 -8.71 10.28 -8.29
C ASN A 127 -9.19 11.37 -9.24
N VAL A 128 -10.51 11.48 -9.36
CA VAL A 128 -11.16 12.56 -10.10
C VAL A 128 -11.96 13.39 -9.12
N GLN A 129 -11.68 14.69 -9.09
CA GLN A 129 -12.47 15.64 -8.30
C GLN A 129 -13.17 16.57 -9.26
N LEU A 130 -14.47 16.77 -9.05
CA LEU A 130 -15.29 17.66 -9.85
C LEU A 130 -15.96 18.66 -8.94
N GLN A 131 -15.93 19.93 -9.34
CA GLN A 131 -16.62 20.99 -8.63
C GLN A 131 -17.19 22.00 -9.63
N PHE A 132 -18.38 22.51 -9.34
CA PHE A 132 -18.94 23.68 -10.02
C PHE A 132 -19.27 24.77 -9.01
N ALA A 133 -18.95 26.02 -9.33
CA ALA A 133 -19.36 27.18 -8.53
C ALA A 133 -20.72 27.72 -8.97
N ASP A 134 -21.04 27.58 -10.26
CA ASP A 134 -22.33 27.89 -10.86
C ASP A 134 -22.52 27.06 -12.14
N SER A 135 -23.57 27.34 -12.91
CA SER A 135 -23.91 26.58 -14.13
C SER A 135 -22.91 26.74 -15.28
N GLN A 136 -21.94 27.64 -15.18
CA GLN A 136 -20.96 27.93 -16.22
C GLN A 136 -19.52 27.64 -15.77
N ARG A 137 -19.19 27.91 -14.51
CA ARG A 137 -17.82 27.85 -13.99
C ARG A 137 -17.60 26.60 -13.13
N GLY A 138 -16.66 25.76 -13.55
CA GLY A 138 -16.30 24.53 -12.85
C GLY A 138 -14.83 24.16 -12.99
N TRP A 139 -14.40 23.22 -12.16
CA TRP A 139 -13.05 22.70 -12.07
C TRP A 139 -13.07 21.17 -12.04
N LEU A 140 -12.04 20.58 -12.63
CA LEU A 140 -11.81 19.15 -12.69
C LEU A 140 -10.35 18.90 -12.35
N ASN A 141 -10.08 18.10 -11.33
CA ASN A 141 -8.74 17.66 -10.98
C ASN A 141 -8.62 16.18 -11.30
N ILE A 142 -7.62 15.83 -12.10
CA ILE A 142 -7.24 14.45 -12.38
C ILE A 142 -5.91 14.21 -11.66
N LYS A 143 -5.97 13.52 -10.52
CA LYS A 143 -4.77 12.95 -9.92
C LYS A 143 -4.36 11.75 -10.76
N ARG A 144 -3.13 11.71 -11.26
CA ARG A 144 -2.61 10.62 -12.08
C ARG A 144 -2.28 9.42 -11.19
N ALA A 145 -2.65 8.22 -11.63
CA ALA A 145 -2.32 6.96 -10.99
C ALA A 145 -0.82 6.66 -11.11
N THR A 146 -0.16 6.63 -9.96
CA THR A 146 1.26 6.34 -9.74
C THR A 146 1.41 5.60 -8.40
N SER A 147 2.61 5.13 -8.06
CA SER A 147 2.88 4.69 -6.69
C SER A 147 2.79 5.87 -5.71
N SER A 148 2.62 5.60 -4.41
CA SER A 148 2.57 6.63 -3.37
C SER A 148 3.79 7.57 -3.36
N ASN A 149 4.91 7.18 -3.97
CA ASN A 149 6.09 8.02 -4.14
C ASN A 149 5.78 9.29 -4.96
N PHE A 150 4.85 9.24 -5.91
CA PHE A 150 4.53 10.38 -6.78
C PHE A 150 3.15 10.95 -6.48
N ASN A 151 3.01 12.27 -6.59
CA ASN A 151 1.74 12.97 -6.47
C ASN A 151 1.60 13.97 -7.61
N LEU A 152 1.03 13.51 -8.73
CA LEU A 152 0.92 14.27 -9.98
C LEU A 152 -0.55 14.61 -10.25
N ASN A 153 -0.86 15.89 -10.41
CA ASN A 153 -2.22 16.38 -10.65
C ASN A 153 -2.27 17.19 -11.95
N THR A 154 -3.34 17.01 -12.73
CA THR A 154 -3.68 17.89 -13.86
C THR A 154 -5.02 18.53 -13.59
N ILE A 155 -5.04 19.85 -13.44
CA ILE A 155 -6.25 20.60 -13.11
C ILE A 155 -6.75 21.30 -14.37
N PHE A 156 -8.04 21.23 -14.60
CA PHE A 156 -8.76 21.90 -15.66
C PHE A 156 -9.86 22.80 -15.08
N HIS A 157 -10.24 23.82 -15.83
CA HIS A 157 -11.41 24.64 -15.56
C HIS A 157 -12.25 24.87 -16.82
N THR A 158 -13.54 25.12 -16.62
CA THR A 158 -14.51 25.45 -17.66
C THR A 158 -15.18 26.79 -17.35
N LEU A 159 -15.60 27.50 -18.39
CA LEU A 159 -16.37 28.75 -18.32
C LEU A 159 -17.72 28.66 -19.05
N ASP A 160 -18.06 27.49 -19.58
CA ASP A 160 -19.22 27.22 -20.44
C ASP A 160 -19.99 25.96 -20.01
N GLY A 161 -19.95 25.63 -18.72
CA GLY A 161 -20.72 24.53 -18.14
C GLY A 161 -20.17 23.14 -18.45
N GLY A 162 -18.89 23.06 -18.86
CA GLY A 162 -18.19 21.82 -19.17
C GLY A 162 -18.15 21.46 -20.66
N ALA A 163 -18.55 22.37 -21.56
CA ALA A 163 -18.45 22.15 -23.00
C ALA A 163 -17.00 22.26 -23.49
N THR A 164 -16.21 23.18 -22.92
CA THR A 164 -14.76 23.29 -23.13
C THR A 164 -14.01 23.36 -21.80
N TRP A 165 -12.78 22.86 -21.81
CA TRP A 165 -11.90 22.78 -20.63
C TRP A 165 -10.51 23.31 -20.98
N MET A 166 -9.92 24.08 -20.07
CA MET A 166 -8.58 24.65 -20.18
C MET A 166 -7.79 24.32 -18.92
N THR A 167 -6.47 24.21 -19.01
CA THR A 167 -5.61 23.93 -17.84
C THR A 167 -5.71 25.06 -16.81
N ALA A 168 -5.75 24.70 -15.52
CA ALA A 168 -5.74 25.62 -14.40
C ALA A 168 -4.57 25.31 -13.46
N GLU A 169 -4.16 26.30 -12.67
CA GLU A 169 -3.09 26.13 -11.68
C GLU A 169 -3.58 25.52 -10.37
N ALA A 170 -4.84 25.74 -10.02
CA ALA A 170 -5.43 25.27 -8.76
C ALA A 170 -6.95 25.07 -8.87
N MET A 171 -7.46 24.20 -8.01
CA MET A 171 -8.89 24.01 -7.77
C MET A 171 -9.31 24.79 -6.51
N PRO A 172 -10.46 25.48 -6.49
CA PRO A 172 -10.97 26.13 -5.29
C PRO A 172 -11.19 25.13 -4.15
N SER A 173 -10.94 25.55 -2.91
CA SER A 173 -11.27 24.73 -1.74
C SER A 173 -12.75 24.87 -1.37
N VAL A 174 -13.40 23.75 -1.07
CA VAL A 174 -14.76 23.71 -0.52
C VAL A 174 -14.72 22.90 0.77
N THR A 175 -15.31 23.45 1.82
CA THR A 175 -15.54 22.70 3.06
C THR A 175 -16.89 22.00 2.94
N PRO A 176 -16.94 20.67 2.89
CA PRO A 176 -18.22 19.96 2.88
C PRO A 176 -18.95 20.17 4.23
N HIS A 177 -20.24 19.86 4.27
CA HIS A 177 -21.01 19.82 5.52
C HIS A 177 -21.08 18.42 6.14
N TRP A 178 -20.76 17.40 5.35
CA TRP A 178 -20.72 16.01 5.75
C TRP A 178 -19.31 15.44 5.58
N GLU A 179 -19.07 14.27 6.16
CA GLU A 179 -17.87 13.47 5.98
C GLU A 179 -18.22 11.99 5.94
N ILE A 180 -17.40 11.21 5.22
CA ILE A 180 -17.37 9.76 5.38
C ILE A 180 -16.42 9.45 6.53
N GLU A 181 -16.99 8.96 7.63
CA GLU A 181 -16.24 8.37 8.73
C GLU A 181 -16.05 6.88 8.42
N GLN A 182 -14.82 6.49 8.05
CA GLN A 182 -14.42 5.09 7.94
C GLN A 182 -13.59 4.71 9.16
N SER A 183 -13.94 3.59 9.79
CA SER A 183 -13.15 3.00 10.88
C SER A 183 -13.17 1.48 10.78
N GLY A 184 -12.09 0.85 11.24
CA GLY A 184 -12.00 -0.59 11.29
C GLY A 184 -11.27 -1.08 12.53
N ARG A 185 -11.54 -2.33 12.92
CA ARG A 185 -10.88 -2.99 14.04
C ARG A 185 -10.84 -4.50 13.87
N CYS A 186 -9.70 -5.09 14.13
CA CYS A 186 -9.55 -6.54 14.26
C CYS A 186 -9.74 -7.00 15.70
N ASN A 187 -10.46 -8.11 15.87
CA ASN A 187 -10.62 -8.81 17.15
C ASN A 187 -10.43 -10.31 16.91
N GLY A 188 -9.26 -10.84 17.29
CA GLY A 188 -8.93 -12.24 17.06
C GLY A 188 -8.86 -12.58 15.56
N ALA A 189 -9.77 -13.45 15.10
CA ALA A 189 -9.75 -14.00 13.75
C ALA A 189 -10.54 -13.19 12.71
N ALA A 190 -11.13 -12.05 13.08
CA ALA A 190 -11.92 -11.22 12.18
C ALA A 190 -11.60 -9.73 12.34
N CYS A 191 -11.72 -8.99 11.24
CA CYS A 191 -11.68 -7.54 11.22
C CYS A 191 -13.03 -7.00 10.75
N GLU A 192 -13.54 -6.01 11.47
CA GLU A 192 -14.75 -5.30 11.09
C GLU A 192 -14.36 -3.92 10.56
N MET A 193 -14.98 -3.51 9.47
CA MET A 193 -14.90 -2.17 8.92
C MET A 193 -16.31 -1.58 8.90
N GLU A 194 -16.42 -0.32 9.28
CA GLU A 194 -17.66 0.44 9.30
C GLU A 194 -17.45 1.79 8.62
N MET A 195 -18.35 2.11 7.70
CA MET A 195 -18.45 3.43 7.06
C MET A 195 -19.76 4.10 7.45
N ARG A 196 -19.68 5.35 7.90
CA ARG A 196 -20.81 6.21 8.24
C ARG A 196 -20.71 7.51 7.47
N LEU A 197 -21.85 8.05 7.06
CA LEU A 197 -21.94 9.43 6.62
C LEU A 197 -22.34 10.28 7.83
N ARG A 198 -21.56 11.30 8.17
CA ARG A 198 -21.80 12.14 9.34
C ARG A 198 -21.87 13.61 8.96
N GLN A 199 -22.70 14.37 9.66
CA GLN A 199 -22.62 15.83 9.63
C GLN A 199 -21.40 16.29 10.41
N LEU A 200 -20.61 17.19 9.82
CA LEU A 200 -19.47 17.81 10.49
C LEU A 200 -19.92 18.69 11.65
N GLU A 201 -21.04 19.40 11.49
CA GLU A 201 -21.68 20.14 12.57
C GLU A 201 -22.58 19.21 13.39
N GLY A 202 -22.28 19.04 14.68
CA GLY A 202 -23.10 18.25 15.60
C GLY A 202 -22.90 16.72 15.54
N GLY A 203 -22.21 16.19 14.52
CA GLY A 203 -21.82 14.78 14.47
C GLY A 203 -22.96 13.80 14.21
N ALA A 204 -24.14 14.27 13.77
CA ALA A 204 -25.28 13.39 13.51
C ALA A 204 -24.98 12.42 12.35
N VAL A 205 -25.36 11.15 12.50
CA VAL A 205 -25.24 10.15 11.43
C VAL A 205 -26.38 10.35 10.44
N ILE A 206 -26.03 10.57 9.17
CA ILE A 206 -26.97 10.60 8.05
C ILE A 206 -27.36 9.17 7.72
N GLN A 207 -28.66 8.85 7.75
CA GLN A 207 -29.15 7.55 7.31
C GLN A 207 -28.92 7.40 5.81
N LEU A 208 -28.37 6.28 5.40
CA LEU A 208 -28.15 5.93 4.00
C LEU A 208 -29.49 5.54 3.34
N PRO A 209 -29.54 5.48 1.99
CA PRO A 209 -30.67 4.90 1.27
C PRO A 209 -31.10 3.57 1.91
N GLN A 210 -32.42 3.37 2.00
CA GLN A 210 -33.05 2.22 2.68
C GLN A 210 -32.93 2.22 4.23
N GLY A 211 -32.48 3.34 4.82
CA GLY A 211 -32.53 3.57 6.28
C GLY A 211 -31.39 2.94 7.07
N ALA A 212 -30.29 2.53 6.41
CA ALA A 212 -29.13 1.99 7.09
C ALA A 212 -28.28 3.11 7.72
N ALA A 213 -27.86 2.95 8.97
CA ALA A 213 -27.00 3.94 9.65
C ALA A 213 -25.52 3.83 9.25
N SER A 214 -25.09 2.69 8.72
CA SER A 214 -23.71 2.44 8.29
C SER A 214 -23.63 1.27 7.32
N ILE A 215 -22.52 1.22 6.58
CA ILE A 215 -22.08 0.04 5.82
C ILE A 215 -21.06 -0.69 6.67
N ARG A 216 -21.29 -1.98 6.94
CA ARG A 216 -20.37 -2.83 7.71
C ARG A 216 -19.86 -4.00 6.89
N ARG A 217 -18.57 -4.29 7.03
CA ARG A 217 -17.90 -5.43 6.39
C ARG A 217 -17.11 -6.19 7.43
N THR A 218 -17.34 -7.50 7.52
CA THR A 218 -16.50 -8.40 8.30
C THR A 218 -15.60 -9.16 7.36
N VAL A 219 -14.31 -9.16 7.66
CA VAL A 219 -13.28 -9.81 6.84
C VAL A 219 -12.45 -10.73 7.74
N PRO A 220 -11.99 -11.88 7.26
CA PRO A 220 -11.07 -12.70 8.03
C PRO A 220 -9.84 -11.86 8.38
N ALA A 221 -9.47 -11.84 9.66
CA ALA A 221 -8.15 -11.36 10.02
C ALA A 221 -7.12 -12.28 9.37
N PHE A 222 -5.98 -11.72 8.99
CA PHE A 222 -4.86 -12.51 8.50
C PHE A 222 -4.55 -13.61 9.52
N SER A 223 -4.81 -14.87 9.18
CA SER A 223 -4.36 -15.98 9.99
C SER A 223 -2.88 -16.20 9.67
N ASN A 224 -2.01 -16.11 10.67
CA ASN A 224 -0.60 -16.53 10.60
C ASN A 224 -0.40 -18.02 10.25
N ALA A 225 -1.43 -18.71 9.75
CA ALA A 225 -1.37 -20.08 9.26
C ALA A 225 -0.70 -20.17 7.87
N SER A 226 0.40 -19.44 7.66
CA SER A 226 1.47 -19.95 6.81
C SER A 226 2.38 -20.74 7.75
N ALA A 227 2.61 -22.01 7.40
CA ALA A 227 3.46 -22.96 8.13
C ALA A 227 4.70 -22.30 8.72
N PRO A 228 5.23 -22.78 9.88
CA PRO A 228 6.55 -22.39 10.34
C PRO A 228 7.48 -22.40 9.14
N ILE A 229 8.21 -21.32 8.94
CA ILE A 229 9.26 -21.24 7.93
C ILE A 229 10.10 -22.47 8.15
N THR A 230 9.91 -23.52 7.34
CA THR A 230 10.95 -24.53 7.18
C THR A 230 12.10 -23.69 6.67
N PRO A 231 13.20 -23.50 7.43
CA PRO A 231 14.28 -22.66 6.98
C PRO A 231 14.71 -23.28 5.65
N ALA A 232 14.43 -22.59 4.54
CA ALA A 232 15.09 -22.90 3.30
C ALA A 232 16.52 -22.39 3.49
N ASN A 233 17.32 -23.19 4.21
CA ASN A 233 18.75 -23.05 4.41
C ASN A 233 19.24 -21.70 4.93
N GLY A 234 18.73 -21.13 6.03
CA GLY A 234 19.44 -20.11 6.84
C GLY A 234 20.01 -18.83 6.16
N ASN A 235 19.82 -18.66 4.84
CA ASN A 235 20.55 -17.76 3.96
C ASN A 235 19.57 -16.89 3.15
N GLN A 236 18.36 -16.67 3.67
CA GLN A 236 17.34 -15.83 3.04
C GLN A 236 16.67 -14.93 4.10
N ARG A 237 16.54 -13.65 3.76
CA ARG A 237 15.82 -12.58 4.48
C ARG A 237 14.58 -12.14 3.70
N TRP A 238 13.93 -13.08 3.03
CA TRP A 238 12.63 -12.91 2.37
C TRP A 238 11.76 -14.15 2.61
N GLN A 239 10.45 -14.01 2.44
CA GLN A 239 9.50 -15.13 2.51
C GLN A 239 8.35 -14.93 1.51
N ALA A 240 7.72 -16.03 1.09
CA ALA A 240 6.42 -15.96 0.41
C ALA A 240 5.31 -15.69 1.43
N MET A 241 4.35 -14.85 1.06
CA MET A 241 3.24 -14.44 1.92
C MET A 241 1.97 -14.24 1.07
N THR A 242 0.80 -14.45 1.68
CA THR A 242 -0.52 -14.21 1.08
C THR A 242 -1.35 -13.33 2.00
N GLY A 243 -1.86 -12.18 1.56
CA GLY A 243 -2.68 -11.32 2.42
C GLY A 243 -2.68 -9.86 2.01
N GLN A 244 -3.03 -8.97 2.94
CA GLN A 244 -3.13 -7.53 2.69
C GLN A 244 -1.81 -6.82 3.03
N ALA A 245 -1.42 -5.90 2.16
CA ALA A 245 -0.27 -5.03 2.30
C ALA A 245 -0.67 -3.58 1.99
N PHE A 246 0.20 -2.63 2.28
CA PHE A 246 0.00 -1.27 1.82
C PHE A 246 1.33 -0.57 1.53
N ASP A 247 1.27 0.52 0.80
CA ASP A 247 2.36 1.47 0.67
C ASP A 247 1.91 2.88 1.07
N SER A 248 2.86 3.66 1.55
CA SER A 248 2.64 5.06 1.94
C SER A 248 3.95 5.82 1.81
N CYS A 249 3.90 7.05 1.27
CA CYS A 249 5.09 7.91 1.24
C CYS A 249 5.29 8.66 2.56
N THR A 250 4.21 9.04 3.26
CA THR A 250 4.35 9.54 4.63
C THR A 250 4.70 8.37 5.57
N LEU A 251 5.82 8.49 6.30
CA LEU A 251 6.25 7.50 7.29
C LEU A 251 5.35 7.58 8.54
N PRO A 252 4.62 6.50 8.88
CA PRO A 252 3.90 6.43 10.14
C PRO A 252 4.88 6.26 11.31
N SER A 253 4.50 6.68 12.51
CA SER A 253 5.28 6.39 13.72
C SER A 253 5.20 4.90 14.08
N ALA A 254 6.15 4.40 14.88
CA ALA A 254 6.11 2.99 15.30
C ALA A 254 4.89 2.68 16.17
N GLU A 255 4.35 3.66 16.89
CA GLU A 255 3.12 3.54 17.69
C GLU A 255 1.89 3.43 16.78
N GLN A 256 1.84 4.24 15.72
CA GLN A 256 0.80 4.13 14.67
C GLN A 256 0.83 2.75 13.99
N MET A 257 2.04 2.28 13.65
CA MET A 257 2.22 0.95 13.07
C MET A 257 1.87 -0.18 14.04
N GLN A 258 2.08 0.00 15.35
CA GLN A 258 1.66 -0.98 16.36
C GLN A 258 0.13 -1.05 16.48
N ASP A 259 -0.53 0.11 16.47
CA ASP A 259 -2.00 0.19 16.47
C ASP A 259 -2.57 -0.54 15.24
N TRP A 260 -2.01 -0.28 14.06
CA TRP A 260 -2.39 -0.96 12.81
C TRP A 260 -2.05 -2.44 12.80
N MET A 261 -0.88 -2.84 13.32
CA MET A 261 -0.54 -4.27 13.42
C MET A 261 -1.58 -5.03 14.24
N THR A 262 -2.11 -4.40 15.29
CA THR A 262 -3.12 -4.98 16.19
C THR A 262 -4.52 -4.93 15.59
N ASN A 263 -4.89 -3.80 14.98
CA ASN A 263 -6.28 -3.49 14.65
C ASN A 263 -6.59 -3.56 13.15
N SER A 264 -5.61 -3.78 12.27
CA SER A 264 -5.81 -3.84 10.80
C SER A 264 -5.53 -5.23 10.20
N PRO A 265 -6.10 -5.54 9.02
CA PRO A 265 -5.82 -6.76 8.28
C PRO A 265 -4.44 -6.74 7.59
N TYR A 266 -3.76 -5.60 7.58
CA TYR A 266 -2.46 -5.44 6.94
C TYR A 266 -1.33 -6.04 7.79
N LYS A 267 -0.40 -6.71 7.12
CA LYS A 267 0.80 -7.32 7.76
C LYS A 267 2.08 -7.08 6.97
N THR A 268 2.01 -6.31 5.89
CA THR A 268 3.15 -5.97 5.04
C THR A 268 3.07 -4.51 4.63
N TRP A 269 4.22 -3.83 4.65
CA TRP A 269 4.33 -2.43 4.29
C TRP A 269 5.50 -2.18 3.33
N ASN A 270 5.31 -1.33 2.33
CA ASN A 270 6.37 -0.91 1.43
C ASN A 270 7.37 0.04 2.10
N LEU A 271 8.65 -0.08 1.71
CA LEU A 271 9.73 0.81 2.13
C LEU A 271 10.36 1.46 0.89
N TYR A 272 10.21 2.77 0.71
CA TYR A 272 10.95 3.49 -0.31
C TYR A 272 12.40 3.71 0.15
N ILE A 273 13.31 2.84 -0.27
CA ILE A 273 14.67 2.75 0.27
C ILE A 273 15.70 3.64 -0.43
N GLY A 274 15.38 4.18 -1.61
CA GLY A 274 16.29 5.08 -2.34
C GLY A 274 15.95 5.24 -3.82
N GLY A 275 16.89 5.77 -4.58
CA GLY A 275 16.78 5.98 -6.03
C GLY A 275 16.62 7.45 -6.43
N SER A 276 17.04 7.77 -7.66
CA SER A 276 17.08 9.15 -8.19
C SER A 276 15.72 9.79 -8.43
N ALA A 277 14.64 9.00 -8.47
CA ALA A 277 13.26 9.47 -8.59
C ALA A 277 12.45 9.28 -7.29
N ARG A 278 13.11 8.91 -6.18
CA ARG A 278 12.49 8.85 -4.85
C ARG A 278 12.07 10.26 -4.40
N ALA A 279 10.80 10.41 -4.04
CA ALA A 279 10.27 11.64 -3.47
C ALA A 279 10.64 11.81 -1.99
N ASN A 280 10.20 12.90 -1.38
CA ASN A 280 10.43 13.16 0.03
C ASN A 280 9.47 12.35 0.92
N CYS A 281 9.73 11.05 1.03
CA CYS A 281 8.98 10.11 1.85
C CYS A 281 9.60 9.90 3.24
N GLY A 282 10.21 10.94 3.82
CA GLY A 282 10.94 10.86 5.09
C GLY A 282 12.23 10.03 5.04
N THR A 283 12.83 9.77 6.20
CA THR A 283 14.10 9.02 6.34
C THR A 283 13.87 7.73 7.12
N LEU A 284 14.15 6.59 6.47
CA LEU A 284 14.14 5.27 7.11
C LEU A 284 15.45 5.03 7.86
N THR A 285 15.38 4.29 8.97
CA THR A 285 16.55 3.82 9.72
C THR A 285 16.44 2.33 10.01
N ALA A 286 17.56 1.64 10.18
CA ALA A 286 17.60 0.22 10.56
C ALA A 286 16.82 -0.03 11.86
N ASP A 287 17.00 0.81 12.89
CA ASP A 287 16.29 0.69 14.18
C ASP A 287 14.78 0.78 14.03
N PHE A 288 14.29 1.67 13.17
CA PHE A 288 12.86 1.80 12.91
C PHE A 288 12.30 0.55 12.23
N ILE A 289 12.98 0.05 11.20
CA ILE A 289 12.57 -1.17 10.48
C ILE A 289 12.62 -2.39 11.40
N ALA A 290 13.67 -2.54 12.20
CA ALA A 290 13.79 -3.61 13.20
C ALA A 290 12.64 -3.56 14.21
N ARG A 291 12.28 -2.36 14.71
CA ARG A 291 11.14 -2.17 15.61
C ARG A 291 9.85 -2.69 14.97
N LEU A 292 9.58 -2.33 13.72
CA LEU A 292 8.40 -2.80 13.00
C LEU A 292 8.42 -4.31 12.73
N ALA A 293 9.57 -4.89 12.42
CA ALA A 293 9.71 -6.34 12.23
C ALA A 293 9.38 -7.12 13.52
N VAL A 294 9.76 -6.60 14.69
CA VAL A 294 9.39 -7.16 16.00
C VAL A 294 7.88 -7.07 16.26
N GLN A 295 7.22 -6.00 15.80
CA GLN A 295 5.75 -5.91 15.86
C GLN A 295 5.08 -6.99 14.99
N GLY A 296 5.79 -7.51 13.98
CA GLY A 296 5.32 -8.54 13.06
C GLY A 296 5.23 -8.09 11.60
N TRP A 297 5.68 -6.88 11.27
CA TRP A 297 5.63 -6.38 9.89
C TRP A 297 6.59 -7.15 8.98
N ARG A 298 6.21 -7.24 7.71
CA ARG A 298 7.06 -7.64 6.58
C ARG A 298 7.16 -6.48 5.60
N PHE A 299 8.16 -6.52 4.73
CA PHE A 299 8.49 -5.33 3.94
C PHE A 299 8.57 -5.59 2.45
N ILE A 300 8.23 -4.56 1.67
CA ILE A 300 8.48 -4.50 0.22
C ILE A 300 9.54 -3.42 0.01
N PRO A 301 10.85 -3.74 0.03
CA PRO A 301 11.89 -2.75 -0.21
C PRO A 301 11.85 -2.29 -1.67
N THR A 302 11.62 -1.01 -1.90
CA THR A 302 11.36 -0.45 -3.22
C THR A 302 12.35 0.66 -3.56
N TRP A 303 13.01 0.50 -4.69
CA TRP A 303 13.99 1.41 -5.24
C TRP A 303 13.38 2.21 -6.40
N VAL A 304 13.38 3.53 -6.27
CA VAL A 304 12.73 4.45 -7.23
C VAL A 304 13.80 5.13 -8.09
N GLY A 305 14.34 4.38 -9.05
CA GLY A 305 15.42 4.83 -9.93
C GLY A 305 14.94 5.64 -11.15
N PRO A 306 15.80 5.80 -12.17
CA PRO A 306 15.44 6.45 -13.42
C PRO A 306 14.26 5.76 -14.13
N GLN A 307 13.28 6.56 -14.57
CA GLN A 307 12.09 6.07 -15.24
C GLN A 307 12.32 5.87 -16.74
N ALA A 308 11.40 5.24 -17.46
CA ALA A 308 11.62 4.97 -18.88
C ALA A 308 11.88 6.26 -19.69
N ALA A 309 12.69 6.15 -20.75
CA ALA A 309 13.16 7.30 -21.53
C ALA A 309 12.03 8.15 -22.16
N CYS A 310 10.89 7.52 -22.47
CA CYS A 310 9.70 8.14 -23.05
C CYS A 310 8.70 8.66 -22.00
N SER A 311 9.01 8.52 -20.71
CA SER A 311 8.14 9.01 -19.63
C SER A 311 8.25 10.53 -19.44
N GLY A 312 7.34 11.11 -18.66
CA GLY A 312 7.38 12.53 -18.27
C GLY A 312 8.30 12.85 -17.09
N PHE A 313 8.88 11.86 -16.41
CA PHE A 313 9.65 12.06 -15.17
C PHE A 313 10.99 12.77 -15.39
N ILE A 314 11.58 13.36 -14.35
CA ILE A 314 12.86 14.10 -14.49
C ILE A 314 14.03 13.14 -14.64
N SER A 315 14.14 12.16 -13.74
CA SER A 315 15.17 11.11 -13.83
C SER A 315 14.72 10.03 -14.82
N ARG A 316 15.50 9.81 -15.88
CA ARG A 316 15.20 8.85 -16.95
C ARG A 316 16.40 7.99 -17.30
N MET A 317 16.14 6.72 -17.58
CA MET A 317 17.12 5.82 -18.19
C MET A 317 17.41 6.22 -19.64
N SER A 318 18.55 5.76 -20.18
CA SER A 318 18.90 5.96 -21.58
C SER A 318 17.90 5.26 -22.50
N SER A 319 17.61 5.87 -23.66
CA SER A 319 16.87 5.19 -24.73
C SER A 319 17.71 4.14 -25.47
N ASN A 320 19.02 4.08 -25.24
CA ASN A 320 19.89 3.05 -25.81
C ASN A 320 19.85 1.79 -24.92
N PRO A 321 19.38 0.63 -25.42
CA PRO A 321 19.25 -0.58 -24.63
C PRO A 321 20.54 -1.07 -23.96
N SER A 322 21.70 -0.94 -24.62
CA SER A 322 22.98 -1.37 -24.04
C SER A 322 23.41 -0.48 -22.86
N ILE A 323 23.08 0.81 -22.92
CA ILE A 323 23.35 1.74 -21.81
C ILE A 323 22.34 1.51 -20.70
N ALA A 324 21.06 1.37 -21.05
CA ALA A 324 19.97 1.11 -20.11
C ALA A 324 20.20 -0.17 -19.30
N TYR A 325 20.68 -1.24 -19.93
CA TYR A 325 21.10 -2.46 -19.24
C TYR A 325 22.19 -2.22 -18.20
N THR A 326 23.24 -1.48 -18.57
CA THR A 326 24.32 -1.12 -17.63
C THR A 326 23.81 -0.25 -16.49
N GLN A 327 22.88 0.69 -16.77
CA GLN A 327 22.23 1.49 -15.74
C GLN A 327 21.41 0.63 -14.78
N GLY A 328 20.68 -0.38 -15.28
CA GLY A 328 19.94 -1.32 -14.43
C GLY A 328 20.84 -2.07 -13.45
N LYS A 329 22.03 -2.50 -13.88
CA LYS A 329 23.04 -3.11 -12.99
C LYS A 329 23.53 -2.13 -11.93
N ALA A 330 23.85 -0.90 -12.33
CA ALA A 330 24.34 0.12 -11.41
C ALA A 330 23.28 0.48 -10.35
N GLU A 331 22.01 0.62 -10.74
CA GLU A 331 20.90 0.89 -9.81
C GLU A 331 20.68 -0.29 -8.85
N ALA A 332 20.86 -1.54 -9.31
CA ALA A 332 20.80 -2.72 -8.43
C ALA A 332 21.90 -2.69 -7.36
N ASP A 333 23.15 -2.34 -7.71
CA ASP A 333 24.23 -2.23 -6.71
C ASP A 333 23.92 -1.15 -5.66
N LEU A 334 23.40 0.01 -6.09
CA LEU A 334 22.99 1.08 -5.18
C LEU A 334 21.83 0.66 -4.27
N ALA A 335 20.86 -0.07 -4.82
CA ALA A 335 19.73 -0.55 -4.05
C ALA A 335 20.13 -1.61 -3.01
N ILE A 336 21.06 -2.50 -3.35
CA ILE A 336 21.66 -3.46 -2.41
C ILE A 336 22.37 -2.73 -1.27
N ASP A 337 23.17 -1.71 -1.59
CA ASP A 337 23.89 -0.92 -0.57
C ASP A 337 22.92 -0.18 0.37
N ALA A 338 21.83 0.38 -0.18
CA ALA A 338 20.78 1.00 0.62
C ALA A 338 20.04 0.00 1.50
N ALA A 339 19.71 -1.19 0.96
CA ALA A 339 19.07 -2.25 1.72
C ALA A 339 19.96 -2.76 2.87
N ALA A 340 21.26 -2.92 2.62
CA ALA A 340 22.23 -3.32 3.64
C ALA A 340 22.38 -2.27 4.75
N ALA A 341 22.42 -0.98 4.40
CA ALA A 341 22.45 0.10 5.38
C ALA A 341 21.17 0.17 6.25
N LEU A 342 20.07 -0.40 5.78
CA LEU A 342 18.79 -0.50 6.50
C LEU A 342 18.60 -1.83 7.23
N GLY A 343 19.61 -2.72 7.22
CA GLY A 343 19.55 -4.03 7.87
C GLY A 343 18.67 -5.07 7.16
N LEU A 344 18.34 -4.86 5.88
CA LEU A 344 17.46 -5.74 5.11
C LEU A 344 18.18 -6.95 4.49
N THR A 345 19.52 -6.94 4.47
CA THR A 345 20.38 -8.01 3.92
C THR A 345 21.13 -8.76 5.04
N PHE A 346 21.89 -9.80 4.66
CA PHE A 346 23.01 -10.31 5.46
C PHE A 346 24.23 -9.38 5.38
N ALA A 347 25.29 -9.68 6.15
CA ALA A 347 26.52 -8.87 6.19
C ALA A 347 27.18 -8.77 4.81
N ASP A 348 27.20 -9.89 4.08
CA ASP A 348 27.72 -9.97 2.71
C ASP A 348 26.82 -9.30 1.64
N LYS A 349 25.74 -8.62 2.09
CA LYS A 349 24.74 -7.93 1.28
C LYS A 349 23.86 -8.84 0.43
N THR A 350 23.69 -10.11 0.83
CA THR A 350 22.85 -11.09 0.13
C THR A 350 21.51 -11.33 0.83
N GLY A 351 20.69 -12.20 0.23
CA GLY A 351 19.57 -12.87 0.86
C GLY A 351 18.26 -12.08 0.89
N THR A 352 18.22 -10.83 0.44
CA THR A 352 17.01 -10.01 0.47
C THR A 352 16.22 -10.06 -0.85
N ILE A 353 15.12 -9.31 -0.90
CA ILE A 353 14.36 -9.01 -2.12
C ILE A 353 14.20 -7.50 -2.27
N ILE A 354 14.36 -6.99 -3.49
CA ILE A 354 14.22 -5.56 -3.79
C ILE A 354 13.37 -5.37 -5.05
N TYR A 355 12.40 -4.45 -4.99
CA TYR A 355 11.51 -4.09 -6.07
C TYR A 355 11.99 -2.82 -6.77
N TYR A 356 12.06 -2.83 -8.10
CA TYR A 356 12.25 -1.60 -8.86
C TYR A 356 10.90 -0.94 -9.14
N ASP A 357 10.76 0.35 -8.84
CA ASP A 357 9.58 1.14 -9.20
C ASP A 357 9.70 1.67 -10.64
N LEU A 358 8.98 1.02 -11.57
CA LEU A 358 8.88 1.45 -12.97
C LEU A 358 7.46 1.93 -13.30
N GLU A 359 7.29 3.23 -13.16
CA GLU A 359 6.03 3.92 -13.44
C GLU A 359 5.60 3.82 -14.89
N ALA A 360 4.30 4.01 -15.12
CA ALA A 360 3.72 3.96 -16.46
C ALA A 360 4.45 4.92 -17.43
N TYR A 361 4.87 4.38 -18.58
CA TYR A 361 5.58 5.10 -19.61
C TYR A 361 4.86 4.93 -20.95
N PHE A 362 3.72 5.59 -21.09
CA PHE A 362 3.05 5.63 -22.38
C PHE A 362 3.89 6.44 -23.35
N PRO A 363 4.26 5.87 -24.50
CA PRO A 363 4.93 6.67 -25.50
C PRO A 363 3.94 7.62 -26.18
N PRO A 364 4.32 8.89 -26.43
CA PRO A 364 3.50 9.79 -27.24
C PRO A 364 3.20 9.14 -28.59
N SER A 365 1.92 9.13 -29.00
CA SER A 365 1.48 8.61 -30.32
C SER A 365 1.81 7.14 -30.62
N GLY A 366 2.02 6.30 -29.59
CA GLY A 366 2.33 4.88 -29.78
C GLY A 366 3.80 4.57 -30.11
N ASP A 367 4.72 5.52 -29.92
CA ASP A 367 6.16 5.35 -30.15
C ASP A 367 6.83 4.38 -29.15
N THR A 368 6.75 3.08 -29.40
CA THR A 368 7.30 2.04 -28.52
C THR A 368 8.84 1.99 -28.42
N THR A 369 9.58 2.97 -28.94
CA THR A 369 11.06 2.94 -29.00
C THR A 369 11.76 2.85 -27.64
N CYS A 370 11.11 3.25 -26.55
CA CYS A 370 11.64 3.12 -25.19
C CYS A 370 11.42 1.73 -24.56
N ARG A 371 10.53 0.88 -25.08
CA ARG A 371 10.25 -0.45 -24.51
C ARG A 371 11.48 -1.37 -24.52
N PRO A 372 12.27 -1.46 -25.62
CA PRO A 372 13.52 -2.24 -25.60
C PRO A 372 14.52 -1.74 -24.56
N ALA A 373 14.57 -0.44 -24.30
CA ALA A 373 15.44 0.13 -23.26
C ALA A 373 14.96 -0.24 -21.86
N ALA A 374 13.65 -0.15 -21.59
CA ALA A 374 13.06 -0.59 -20.32
C ALA A 374 13.28 -2.09 -20.08
N GLN A 375 13.07 -2.94 -21.10
CA GLN A 375 13.37 -4.38 -21.02
C GLN A 375 14.85 -4.63 -20.71
N ALA A 376 15.76 -3.94 -21.40
CA ALA A 376 17.19 -4.08 -21.18
C ALA A 376 17.60 -3.61 -19.78
N PHE A 377 17.03 -2.50 -19.30
CA PHE A 377 17.23 -2.00 -17.95
C PHE A 377 16.80 -3.03 -16.89
N ILE A 378 15.56 -3.54 -16.98
CA ILE A 378 15.04 -4.53 -16.03
C ILE A 378 15.80 -5.85 -16.11
N ASN A 379 16.31 -6.22 -17.30
CA ASN A 379 17.19 -7.36 -17.46
C ASN A 379 18.50 -7.18 -16.67
N GLY A 380 19.13 -6.01 -16.77
CA GLY A 380 20.35 -5.70 -16.02
C GLY A 380 20.12 -5.63 -14.51
N TRP A 381 19.03 -4.99 -14.08
CA TRP A 381 18.58 -4.97 -12.69
C TRP A 381 18.43 -6.37 -12.10
N THR A 382 17.69 -7.24 -12.80
CA THR A 382 17.40 -8.60 -12.34
C THR A 382 18.67 -9.46 -12.32
N GLU A 383 19.50 -9.36 -13.37
CA GLU A 383 20.77 -10.08 -13.42
C GLU A 383 21.68 -9.71 -12.25
N GLN A 384 21.84 -8.41 -11.98
CA GLN A 384 22.76 -7.95 -10.96
C GLN A 384 22.30 -8.31 -9.55
N LEU A 385 21.00 -8.17 -9.23
CA LEU A 385 20.48 -8.61 -7.94
C LEU A 385 20.73 -10.11 -7.71
N ARG A 386 20.45 -10.95 -8.71
CA ARG A 386 20.69 -12.40 -8.64
C ARG A 386 22.16 -12.74 -8.52
N ALA A 387 23.02 -12.09 -9.32
CA ALA A 387 24.47 -12.27 -9.25
C ALA A 387 25.04 -11.90 -7.86
N ARG A 388 24.35 -11.01 -7.15
CA ARG A 388 24.66 -10.58 -5.78
C ARG A 388 23.83 -11.31 -4.71
N GLY A 389 23.20 -12.45 -5.04
CA GLY A 389 22.51 -13.30 -4.07
C GLY A 389 21.16 -12.79 -3.57
N ASN A 390 20.53 -11.88 -4.29
CA ASN A 390 19.24 -11.27 -3.94
C ASN A 390 18.16 -11.58 -4.98
N GLN A 391 16.89 -11.42 -4.59
CA GLN A 391 15.74 -11.53 -5.50
C GLN A 391 15.36 -10.18 -6.09
N ALA A 392 14.87 -10.20 -7.34
CA ALA A 392 14.45 -9.01 -8.07
C ALA A 392 12.93 -8.96 -8.26
N GLY A 393 12.32 -7.93 -7.70
CA GLY A 393 10.94 -7.54 -7.97
C GLY A 393 10.85 -6.36 -8.93
N VAL A 394 9.69 -6.20 -9.58
CA VAL A 394 9.37 -5.01 -10.38
C VAL A 394 7.94 -4.57 -10.09
N TYR A 395 7.80 -3.32 -9.69
CA TYR A 395 6.52 -2.61 -9.66
C TYR A 395 6.23 -1.96 -11.01
N GLY A 396 4.98 -2.02 -11.44
CA GLY A 396 4.52 -1.31 -12.62
C GLY A 396 3.08 -1.60 -12.97
N THR A 397 2.57 -0.89 -13.96
CA THR A 397 1.21 -1.10 -14.49
C THR A 397 1.22 -2.18 -15.58
N PRO A 398 0.17 -3.01 -15.69
CA PRO A 398 0.19 -4.18 -16.55
C PRO A 398 0.35 -3.83 -18.03
N CYS A 399 -0.45 -2.89 -18.53
CA CYS A 399 -0.50 -2.57 -19.95
C CYS A 399 0.50 -1.48 -20.37
N THR A 400 1.08 -0.75 -19.41
CA THR A 400 1.58 0.61 -19.69
C THR A 400 2.94 0.91 -19.06
N SER A 401 3.35 0.09 -18.10
CA SER A 401 4.73 -0.32 -17.88
C SER A 401 5.07 -1.63 -18.63
N TYR A 402 4.11 -2.20 -19.37
CA TYR A 402 4.23 -3.41 -20.18
C TYR A 402 4.87 -4.59 -19.43
N LEU A 403 4.41 -4.89 -18.21
CA LEU A 403 5.02 -5.93 -17.35
C LEU A 403 5.17 -7.28 -18.05
N SER A 404 4.25 -7.64 -18.95
CA SER A 404 4.33 -8.86 -19.76
C SER A 404 5.59 -8.95 -20.64
N ASP A 405 6.22 -7.84 -20.98
CA ASP A 405 7.46 -7.84 -21.77
C ASP A 405 8.64 -8.49 -21.04
N PHE A 406 8.60 -8.46 -19.70
CA PHE A 406 9.70 -8.94 -18.86
C PHE A 406 9.76 -10.46 -18.76
N VAL A 407 8.77 -11.21 -19.26
CA VAL A 407 8.89 -12.68 -19.37
C VAL A 407 9.79 -13.11 -20.53
N ASN A 408 10.05 -12.22 -21.48
CA ASN A 408 10.82 -12.51 -22.69
C ASN A 408 12.29 -12.04 -22.60
N ILE A 409 12.71 -11.45 -21.47
CA ILE A 409 14.09 -11.03 -21.26
C ILE A 409 14.91 -12.20 -20.67
N ALA A 410 16.24 -12.17 -20.85
CA ALA A 410 17.12 -13.25 -20.41
C ALA A 410 17.02 -13.51 -18.89
N ASN A 411 16.90 -12.45 -18.09
CA ASN A 411 16.74 -12.51 -16.65
C ASN A 411 15.34 -12.01 -16.25
N VAL A 412 14.35 -12.90 -16.31
CA VAL A 412 12.96 -12.61 -15.92
C VAL A 412 12.89 -12.26 -14.42
N PRO A 413 12.20 -11.18 -13.99
CA PRO A 413 12.04 -10.84 -12.58
C PRO A 413 11.41 -11.97 -11.74
N ASP A 414 11.85 -12.10 -10.50
CA ASP A 414 11.40 -13.14 -9.56
C ASP A 414 9.95 -12.93 -9.10
N VAL A 415 9.49 -11.68 -9.06
CA VAL A 415 8.16 -11.27 -8.57
C VAL A 415 7.73 -9.98 -9.27
N VAL A 416 6.42 -9.80 -9.46
CA VAL A 416 5.84 -8.56 -10.01
C VAL A 416 4.85 -7.96 -9.03
N TRP A 417 4.90 -6.64 -8.89
CA TRP A 417 3.95 -5.85 -8.13
C TRP A 417 3.11 -5.00 -9.09
N ILE A 418 1.88 -5.44 -9.32
CA ILE A 418 1.06 -4.99 -10.43
C ILE A 418 0.14 -3.86 -9.96
N ALA A 419 0.35 -2.66 -10.48
CA ALA A 419 -0.53 -1.53 -10.28
C ALA A 419 -1.77 -1.66 -11.17
N ALA A 420 -2.86 -2.17 -10.60
CA ALA A 420 -4.11 -2.44 -11.29
C ALA A 420 -5.29 -2.09 -10.37
N TRP A 421 -5.65 -0.81 -10.39
CA TRP A 421 -6.57 -0.24 -9.43
C TRP A 421 -8.04 -0.55 -9.71
N LEU A 422 -8.85 -0.52 -8.65
CA LEU A 422 -10.30 -0.61 -8.68
C LEU A 422 -10.87 0.69 -8.13
N ILE A 423 -11.50 1.49 -8.98
CA ILE A 423 -12.19 2.70 -8.55
C ILE A 423 -13.61 2.37 -8.06
N PRO A 424 -14.11 3.06 -7.02
CA PRO A 424 -13.38 3.99 -6.16
C PRO A 424 -12.41 3.26 -5.21
N TYR A 425 -11.41 4.01 -4.73
CA TYR A 425 -10.36 3.53 -3.84
C TYR A 425 -10.84 3.40 -2.41
N GLN A 426 -10.67 2.19 -1.92
CA GLN A 426 -11.10 1.74 -0.60
C GLN A 426 -10.52 0.36 -0.38
N TYR A 427 -10.49 -0.05 0.88
CA TYR A 427 -10.19 -1.42 1.26
C TYR A 427 -11.11 -2.44 0.59
N ARG A 428 -10.52 -3.50 0.04
CA ARG A 428 -11.25 -4.62 -0.56
C ARG A 428 -10.62 -5.96 -0.13
N PRO A 429 -11.34 -6.80 0.62
CA PRO A 429 -10.75 -8.00 1.23
C PRO A 429 -10.46 -9.14 0.25
N SER A 430 -11.21 -9.21 -0.86
CA SER A 430 -11.24 -10.36 -1.79
C SER A 430 -10.63 -10.04 -3.16
N VAL A 431 -9.76 -9.03 -3.23
CA VAL A 431 -9.08 -8.67 -4.48
C VAL A 431 -8.12 -9.79 -4.89
N SER A 432 -8.21 -10.20 -6.15
CA SER A 432 -7.27 -11.17 -6.72
C SER A 432 -6.03 -10.48 -7.29
N VAL A 433 -4.89 -11.15 -7.17
CA VAL A 433 -3.65 -10.86 -7.92
C VAL A 433 -3.69 -11.40 -9.36
N PHE A 434 -4.75 -12.12 -9.74
CA PHE A 434 -4.99 -12.70 -11.06
C PHE A 434 -6.16 -12.00 -11.77
N ASN A 435 -6.41 -12.38 -13.02
CA ASN A 435 -7.45 -11.83 -13.89
C ASN A 435 -7.24 -10.33 -14.16
N LEU A 436 -5.99 -9.96 -14.44
CA LEU A 436 -5.60 -8.59 -14.74
C LEU A 436 -5.44 -8.42 -16.26
N PRO A 437 -5.86 -7.29 -16.85
CA PRO A 437 -5.66 -7.04 -18.27
C PRO A 437 -4.16 -7.05 -18.59
N CYS A 438 -3.81 -7.42 -19.83
CA CYS A 438 -2.44 -7.45 -20.36
C CYS A 438 -1.43 -8.37 -19.65
N ILE A 439 -1.84 -9.15 -18.64
CA ILE A 439 -0.98 -10.14 -17.98
C ILE A 439 -1.71 -11.49 -17.98
N ASP A 440 -1.17 -12.46 -18.70
CA ASP A 440 -1.70 -13.82 -18.72
C ASP A 440 -1.63 -14.44 -17.32
N ASN A 441 -2.69 -15.15 -16.91
CA ASN A 441 -2.75 -15.86 -15.63
C ASN A 441 -1.72 -16.99 -15.51
N THR A 442 -1.12 -17.47 -16.60
CA THR A 442 -0.08 -18.52 -16.55
C THR A 442 1.30 -18.01 -16.15
N LEU A 443 1.51 -16.69 -16.05
CA LEU A 443 2.79 -16.08 -15.71
C LEU A 443 2.89 -15.84 -14.19
N TRP A 444 4.08 -15.93 -13.58
CA TRP A 444 4.28 -15.62 -12.15
C TRP A 444 3.27 -16.28 -11.20
N VAL A 445 3.04 -17.59 -11.34
CA VAL A 445 1.97 -18.31 -10.63
C VAL A 445 2.37 -18.86 -9.25
N ASN A 446 3.65 -18.79 -8.89
CA ASN A 446 4.20 -19.49 -7.72
C ASN A 446 4.56 -18.53 -6.56
N ASN A 447 3.56 -17.83 -6.02
CA ASN A 447 3.74 -16.75 -5.04
C ASN A 447 4.63 -15.62 -5.60
N GLN A 448 4.33 -15.14 -6.81
CA GLN A 448 5.15 -14.17 -7.54
C GLN A 448 4.36 -12.91 -7.95
N ARG A 449 3.21 -12.64 -7.31
CA ARG A 449 2.37 -11.48 -7.64
C ARG A 449 1.95 -10.70 -6.40
N LEU A 450 2.14 -9.39 -6.48
CA LEU A 450 1.47 -8.40 -5.65
C LEU A 450 0.56 -7.59 -6.55
N ARG A 451 -0.46 -6.95 -5.97
CA ARG A 451 -1.33 -6.02 -6.67
C ARG A 451 -1.60 -4.80 -5.81
N GLN A 452 -1.26 -3.61 -6.32
CA GLN A 452 -1.81 -2.35 -5.83
C GLN A 452 -3.20 -2.18 -6.43
N TYR A 453 -4.23 -2.23 -5.60
CA TYR A 453 -5.63 -2.25 -6.04
C TYR A 453 -6.40 -0.97 -5.69
N ALA A 454 -5.86 -0.13 -4.81
CA ALA A 454 -6.39 1.19 -4.50
C ALA A 454 -5.22 2.16 -4.40
N GLY A 455 -5.34 3.32 -5.04
CA GLY A 455 -4.40 4.43 -4.84
C GLY A 455 -4.72 5.19 -3.54
N GLY A 456 -4.24 6.41 -3.42
CA GLY A 456 -4.14 7.14 -2.17
C GLY A 456 -5.51 7.44 -1.56
N HIS A 457 -5.75 6.90 -0.38
CA HIS A 457 -6.96 7.15 0.42
C HIS A 457 -6.66 6.98 1.90
N ASN A 458 -7.50 7.55 2.75
CA ASN A 458 -7.37 7.39 4.18
C ASN A 458 -8.11 6.13 4.64
N GLU A 459 -7.42 5.29 5.39
CA GLU A 459 -8.06 4.25 6.19
C GLU A 459 -7.81 4.54 7.67
N THR A 460 -8.76 4.19 8.53
CA THR A 460 -8.60 4.23 9.98
C THR A 460 -8.74 2.83 10.53
N TRP A 461 -7.70 2.34 11.20
CA TRP A 461 -7.73 1.07 11.93
C TRP A 461 -7.31 1.30 13.38
N GLY A 462 -8.14 0.83 14.32
CA GLY A 462 -7.98 1.16 15.73
C GLY A 462 -8.25 2.65 15.96
N SER A 463 -7.24 3.37 16.45
CA SER A 463 -7.30 4.81 16.71
C SER A 463 -6.53 5.65 15.68
N THR A 464 -5.90 5.00 14.70
CA THR A 464 -4.94 5.62 13.80
C THR A 464 -5.46 5.68 12.38
N THR A 465 -5.44 6.87 11.79
CA THR A 465 -5.67 7.10 10.36
C THR A 465 -4.34 7.22 9.62
N ILE A 466 -4.20 6.52 8.50
CA ILE A 466 -3.03 6.60 7.61
C ILE A 466 -3.53 6.77 6.17
N ASN A 467 -2.89 7.64 5.40
CA ASN A 467 -3.08 7.70 3.96
C ASN A 467 -2.22 6.62 3.29
N ILE A 468 -2.86 5.72 2.56
CA ILE A 468 -2.22 4.55 1.98
C ILE A 468 -2.70 4.29 0.55
N ASP A 469 -1.90 3.53 -0.17
CA ASP A 469 -2.32 2.72 -1.31
C ASP A 469 -2.50 1.27 -0.84
N SER A 470 -3.67 0.67 -1.05
CA SER A 470 -3.95 -0.69 -0.58
C SER A 470 -3.47 -1.73 -1.58
N ASN A 471 -2.85 -2.76 -1.03
CA ASN A 471 -2.24 -3.84 -1.77
C ASN A 471 -2.73 -5.21 -1.30
N VAL A 472 -2.76 -6.17 -2.20
CA VAL A 472 -2.92 -7.60 -1.88
C VAL A 472 -1.73 -8.36 -2.43
N LEU A 473 -1.27 -9.36 -1.71
CA LEU A 473 -0.10 -10.15 -2.09
C LEU A 473 -0.40 -11.64 -2.11
N ASP A 474 0.24 -12.30 -3.06
CA ASP A 474 0.53 -13.72 -3.16
C ASP A 474 1.95 -13.79 -3.73
N GLY A 475 2.92 -13.43 -2.88
CA GLY A 475 4.17 -12.82 -3.32
C GLY A 475 5.29 -12.91 -2.31
N ARG A 476 6.52 -12.61 -2.75
CA ARG A 476 7.72 -12.63 -1.89
C ARG A 476 7.99 -11.25 -1.31
N VAL A 477 8.25 -11.18 -0.02
CA VAL A 477 8.49 -9.95 0.74
C VAL A 477 9.69 -10.13 1.66
N ALA A 478 10.38 -9.04 1.99
CA ALA A 478 11.50 -9.08 2.93
C ALA A 478 11.00 -9.44 4.34
N ASN A 479 11.74 -10.33 4.99
CA ASN A 479 11.51 -10.78 6.36
C ASN A 479 12.85 -10.82 7.11
N ILE A 480 12.99 -9.92 8.07
CA ILE A 480 14.17 -9.81 8.94
C ILE A 480 13.88 -10.26 10.38
N SER A 481 12.69 -10.81 10.65
CA SER A 481 12.31 -11.24 11.99
C SER A 481 13.06 -12.51 12.40
N ASP A 482 13.49 -12.55 13.65
CA ASP A 482 13.94 -13.77 14.31
C ASP A 482 12.74 -14.68 14.54
N THR A 483 12.64 -15.72 13.72
CA THR A 483 11.56 -16.70 13.79
C THR A 483 12.07 -18.08 14.19
N VAL A 484 13.38 -18.27 14.16
CA VAL A 484 14.04 -19.51 14.57
C VAL A 484 14.49 -19.34 16.02
N PRO A 485 13.90 -20.07 16.97
CA PRO A 485 14.37 -20.06 18.35
C PRO A 485 15.83 -20.55 18.40
N ILE A 486 16.66 -19.82 19.14
CA ILE A 486 18.00 -20.24 19.53
C ILE A 486 17.96 -20.75 20.97
N THR A 487 18.99 -21.48 21.37
CA THR A 487 19.05 -22.13 22.70
C THR A 487 19.22 -21.14 23.85
N TYR A 488 19.77 -19.96 23.59
CA TYR A 488 20.14 -18.96 24.60
C TYR A 488 19.48 -17.63 24.30
N ALA A 489 19.18 -16.84 25.33
CA ALA A 489 18.66 -15.47 25.16
C ALA A 489 19.50 -14.63 24.18
N VAL A 490 20.83 -14.77 24.23
CA VAL A 490 21.75 -14.17 23.25
C VAL A 490 22.89 -15.13 22.89
N GLN A 491 23.38 -15.01 21.65
CA GLN A 491 24.65 -15.58 21.20
C GLN A 491 25.47 -14.47 20.54
N LEU A 492 26.69 -14.24 21.00
CA LEU A 492 27.65 -13.30 20.41
C LEU A 492 28.70 -14.05 19.59
N TYR A 493 29.13 -13.44 18.50
CA TYR A 493 30.09 -14.00 17.56
C TYR A 493 31.16 -12.96 17.22
N ARG A 494 32.41 -13.40 17.02
CA ARG A 494 33.51 -12.51 16.61
C ARG A 494 33.61 -12.32 15.09
N GLY A 495 32.91 -13.14 14.31
CA GLY A 495 32.73 -12.92 12.89
C GLY A 495 31.34 -12.35 12.57
N ALA A 496 31.24 -11.71 11.41
CA ALA A 496 29.96 -11.38 10.79
C ALA A 496 29.19 -12.67 10.39
N ASP A 497 27.90 -12.51 10.07
CA ASP A 497 26.98 -13.59 9.68
C ASP A 497 26.95 -14.77 10.67
N PHE A 498 27.16 -14.48 11.96
CA PHE A 498 27.14 -15.47 13.03
C PHE A 498 28.19 -16.59 12.88
N VAL A 499 29.35 -16.26 12.28
CA VAL A 499 30.44 -17.20 12.04
C VAL A 499 31.50 -17.08 13.15
N ASP A 500 31.72 -18.16 13.90
CA ASP A 500 32.84 -18.29 14.85
C ASP A 500 33.08 -19.77 15.23
N ALA A 501 34.30 -20.09 15.66
CA ALA A 501 34.63 -21.40 16.25
C ALA A 501 34.11 -21.55 17.69
N ALA A 502 33.90 -20.43 18.40
CA ALA A 502 33.34 -20.39 19.75
C ALA A 502 32.25 -19.31 19.83
N ILE A 503 31.24 -19.51 20.68
CA ILE A 503 30.17 -18.52 20.92
C ILE A 503 30.18 -18.09 22.37
N CYS A 504 29.96 -16.79 22.61
CA CYS A 504 29.72 -16.24 23.94
C CYS A 504 28.22 -16.12 24.14
N VAL A 505 27.68 -16.65 25.24
CA VAL A 505 26.24 -16.81 25.41
C VAL A 505 25.77 -16.21 26.73
N GLY A 506 24.52 -15.78 26.76
CA GLY A 506 23.82 -15.40 27.98
C GLY A 506 22.36 -15.85 27.91
N ASN A 507 21.79 -16.23 29.05
CA ASN A 507 20.49 -16.90 29.09
C ASN A 507 19.52 -16.38 30.16
N ASP A 508 20.01 -15.56 31.07
CA ASP A 508 19.23 -15.01 32.17
C ASP A 508 19.10 -13.50 32.01
N GLU A 509 18.05 -12.93 32.62
CA GLU A 509 17.85 -11.48 32.68
C GLU A 509 18.88 -10.84 33.63
N ASP A 510 20.12 -10.74 33.16
CA ASP A 510 21.27 -10.23 33.89
C ASP A 510 22.24 -9.55 32.92
N TRP A 511 23.45 -9.26 33.37
CA TRP A 511 24.52 -8.70 32.57
C TRP A 511 25.74 -9.61 32.50
N LEU A 512 26.53 -9.41 31.44
CA LEU A 512 27.67 -10.24 31.08
C LEU A 512 28.84 -9.31 30.71
N ASN A 513 30.00 -9.52 31.32
CA ASN A 513 31.26 -8.99 30.80
C ASN A 513 31.78 -9.97 29.73
N VAL A 514 31.94 -9.53 28.48
CA VAL A 514 32.25 -10.46 27.38
C VAL A 514 33.58 -11.19 27.57
N SER A 515 34.52 -10.58 28.31
CA SER A 515 35.80 -11.22 28.68
C SER A 515 35.63 -12.49 29.55
N SER A 516 34.48 -12.69 30.18
CA SER A 516 34.15 -13.93 30.89
C SER A 516 33.97 -15.14 29.97
N CYS A 517 33.76 -14.91 28.67
CA CYS A 517 33.75 -15.94 27.63
C CYS A 517 35.17 -16.33 27.15
N GLY A 518 36.19 -15.58 27.59
CA GLY A 518 37.59 -15.73 27.18
C GLY A 518 38.25 -14.35 27.04
N GLY A 519 39.55 -14.24 27.35
CA GLY A 519 40.25 -12.95 27.32
C GLY A 519 40.37 -12.31 25.94
N ASP A 520 40.11 -13.07 24.88
CA ASP A 520 40.10 -12.68 23.47
C ASP A 520 38.73 -12.19 22.96
N TRP A 521 37.71 -12.14 23.81
CA TRP A 521 36.37 -11.65 23.45
C TRP A 521 36.17 -10.15 23.62
N ASP A 522 36.98 -9.51 24.47
CA ASP A 522 36.91 -8.07 24.67
C ASP A 522 37.21 -7.33 23.37
N ASN A 523 36.32 -6.41 22.97
CA ASN A 523 36.44 -5.67 21.72
C ASN A 523 36.54 -6.56 20.46
N ALA A 524 35.94 -7.75 20.49
CA ALA A 524 36.01 -8.70 19.37
C ALA A 524 34.66 -9.08 18.78
N VAL A 525 33.54 -8.60 19.34
CA VAL A 525 32.19 -8.98 18.86
C VAL A 525 31.83 -8.22 17.59
N SER A 526 31.36 -8.96 16.57
CA SER A 526 30.97 -8.42 15.25
C SER A 526 29.55 -8.77 14.81
N SER A 527 28.90 -9.74 15.45
CA SER A 527 27.48 -10.05 15.21
C SER A 527 26.83 -10.70 16.43
N LEU A 528 25.49 -10.69 16.49
CA LEU A 528 24.74 -11.36 17.55
C LEU A 528 23.43 -11.97 17.09
N LYS A 529 23.04 -13.08 17.71
CA LYS A 529 21.67 -13.61 17.64
C LYS A 529 20.92 -13.34 18.92
N ILE A 530 19.64 -13.01 18.79
CA ILE A 530 18.73 -12.78 19.92
C ILE A 530 17.59 -13.78 19.84
N GLN A 531 17.24 -14.36 20.98
CA GLN A 531 16.05 -15.19 21.07
C GLN A 531 14.79 -14.32 20.94
N PRO A 532 13.79 -14.71 20.15
CA PRO A 532 12.55 -13.93 20.02
C PRO A 532 11.92 -13.63 21.40
N GLY A 533 11.58 -12.38 21.64
CA GLY A 533 11.05 -11.90 22.93
C GLY A 533 12.11 -11.35 23.89
N TRP A 534 13.40 -11.48 23.58
CA TRP A 534 14.50 -10.88 24.32
C TRP A 534 15.01 -9.62 23.62
N SER A 535 15.76 -8.80 24.37
CA SER A 535 16.57 -7.73 23.82
C SER A 535 17.90 -7.64 24.55
N VAL A 536 18.89 -7.04 23.90
CA VAL A 536 20.24 -6.90 24.44
C VAL A 536 20.72 -5.48 24.23
N ARG A 537 21.30 -4.90 25.29
CA ARG A 537 22.06 -3.67 25.17
C ARG A 537 23.55 -3.99 25.27
N VAL A 538 24.29 -3.59 24.27
CA VAL A 538 25.75 -3.71 24.24
C VAL A 538 26.39 -2.41 24.71
N TYR A 539 27.53 -2.54 25.37
CA TYR A 539 28.29 -1.46 25.98
C TYR A 539 29.74 -1.55 25.52
N ARG A 540 30.29 -0.40 25.15
CA ARG A 540 31.69 -0.32 24.76
C ARG A 540 32.63 -0.68 25.90
N ASP A 541 32.31 -0.23 27.11
CA ASP A 541 33.18 -0.42 28.26
C ASP A 541 32.67 -1.58 29.14
N VAL A 542 33.56 -2.09 30.00
CA VAL A 542 33.20 -3.12 30.98
C VAL A 542 32.16 -2.61 31.99
N ASN A 543 31.45 -3.53 32.63
CA ASN A 543 30.51 -3.24 33.73
C ASN A 543 29.38 -2.27 33.34
N LEU A 544 28.85 -2.40 32.12
CA LEU A 544 27.73 -1.61 31.61
C LEU A 544 28.01 -0.10 31.56
N ALA A 545 29.25 0.27 31.27
CA ALA A 545 29.69 1.65 31.16
C ALA A 545 29.89 2.10 29.71
N GLY A 546 30.00 3.41 29.53
CA GLY A 546 30.35 4.02 28.25
C GLY A 546 29.19 4.08 27.25
N PRO A 547 29.51 4.38 25.98
CA PRO A 547 28.53 4.43 24.90
C PRO A 547 27.87 3.05 24.66
N THR A 548 26.61 3.07 24.20
CA THR A 548 25.79 1.86 24.13
C THR A 548 24.99 1.78 22.84
N LYS A 549 24.55 0.58 22.47
CA LYS A 549 23.57 0.33 21.41
C LYS A 549 22.61 -0.77 21.87
N CYS A 550 21.35 -0.63 21.51
CA CYS A 550 20.32 -1.63 21.77
C CYS A 550 20.06 -2.44 20.52
N TYR A 551 19.88 -3.75 20.68
CA TYR A 551 19.42 -4.68 19.67
C TYR A 551 18.17 -5.42 20.16
N ILE A 552 17.16 -5.47 19.28
CA ILE A 552 15.88 -6.14 19.50
C ILE A 552 15.63 -7.26 18.48
N LEU A 553 16.56 -7.42 17.54
CA LEU A 553 16.66 -8.51 16.58
C LEU A 553 18.12 -8.95 16.46
N SER A 554 18.34 -10.15 15.95
CA SER A 554 19.65 -10.63 15.53
C SER A 554 20.23 -9.69 14.47
N ASP A 555 21.48 -9.31 14.68
CA ASP A 555 22.22 -8.45 13.77
C ASP A 555 23.42 -9.22 13.21
N PRO A 556 23.45 -9.49 11.89
CA PRO A 556 24.53 -10.24 11.27
C PRO A 556 25.82 -9.42 11.12
N ASP A 557 25.79 -8.10 11.29
CA ASP A 557 26.92 -7.22 10.97
C ASP A 557 26.87 -5.87 11.68
N PHE A 558 27.76 -5.68 12.67
CA PHE A 558 27.87 -4.41 13.38
C PHE A 558 28.60 -3.29 12.62
N THR A 559 29.12 -3.53 11.40
CA THR A 559 29.93 -2.51 10.70
C THR A 559 29.12 -1.26 10.29
N ASN A 560 27.81 -1.44 10.06
CA ASN A 560 26.88 -0.36 9.76
C ASN A 560 26.31 0.32 11.03
N ASP A 561 26.61 -0.19 12.22
CA ASP A 561 26.03 0.27 13.47
C ASP A 561 26.88 1.32 14.19
N ARG A 562 26.18 2.16 14.95
CA ARG A 562 26.79 3.22 15.75
C ARG A 562 26.28 3.18 17.19
N LEU A 563 27.21 3.30 18.13
CA LEU A 563 26.95 3.50 19.55
C LEU A 563 26.31 4.88 19.78
N SER A 564 25.80 5.12 20.98
CA SER A 564 25.13 6.36 21.39
C SER A 564 25.99 7.62 21.27
N ASN A 565 27.31 7.49 21.16
CA ASN A 565 28.25 8.59 20.90
C ASN A 565 28.70 8.67 19.43
N ASN A 566 28.02 7.96 18.53
CA ASN A 566 28.35 7.79 17.12
C ASN A 566 29.67 7.03 16.84
N GLY A 567 30.26 6.36 17.83
CA GLY A 567 31.37 5.43 17.63
C GLY A 567 30.92 4.13 16.94
N ALA A 568 31.84 3.39 16.32
CA ALA A 568 31.52 2.07 15.76
C ALA A 568 31.11 1.09 16.88
N VAL A 569 30.19 0.17 16.57
CA VAL A 569 29.85 -0.96 17.46
C VAL A 569 30.79 -2.14 17.21
N ASP A 570 31.07 -2.41 15.93
CA ASP A 570 31.89 -3.55 15.50
C ASP A 570 33.25 -3.56 16.19
N ASN A 571 33.62 -4.71 16.78
CA ASN A 571 34.88 -4.90 17.48
C ASN A 571 35.12 -3.88 18.62
N GLN A 572 34.05 -3.44 19.30
CA GLN A 572 34.16 -2.46 20.40
C GLN A 572 33.42 -2.86 21.68
N ILE A 573 32.81 -4.05 21.74
CA ILE A 573 31.93 -4.43 22.86
C ILE A 573 32.73 -5.10 23.99
N SER A 574 32.54 -4.62 25.22
CA SER A 574 33.15 -5.17 26.45
C SER A 574 32.12 -5.73 27.43
N SER A 575 30.87 -5.28 27.40
CA SER A 575 29.81 -5.85 28.24
C SER A 575 28.42 -5.73 27.61
N ILE A 576 27.49 -6.57 28.07
CA ILE A 576 26.10 -6.56 27.61
C ILE A 576 25.14 -6.66 28.80
N LYS A 577 23.93 -6.14 28.61
CA LYS A 577 22.78 -6.33 29.49
C LYS A 577 21.66 -7.03 28.73
N LEU A 578 21.13 -8.10 29.30
CA LEU A 578 20.03 -8.88 28.74
C LEU A 578 18.71 -8.52 29.42
N MET A 579 17.65 -8.48 28.62
CA MET A 579 16.31 -8.11 29.06
C MET A 579 15.31 -9.13 28.49
N ASN A 580 14.48 -9.72 29.35
CA ASN A 580 13.43 -10.66 28.96
C ASN A 580 12.17 -9.91 28.49
N ASN A 581 12.39 -9.06 27.48
CA ASN A 581 11.40 -8.19 26.87
C ASN A 581 11.92 -7.82 25.46
N PRO A 582 11.08 -7.83 24.41
CA PRO A 582 11.50 -7.49 23.05
C PRO A 582 11.86 -6.01 22.87
N TRP A 583 11.70 -5.19 23.91
CA TRP A 583 12.05 -3.77 23.91
C TRP A 583 13.20 -3.51 24.87
N CYS A 584 14.21 -2.74 24.46
CA CYS A 584 15.26 -2.26 25.37
C CYS A 584 14.77 -1.14 26.31
N HIS A 585 13.64 -1.35 26.99
CA HIS A 585 13.24 -0.49 28.09
C HIS A 585 14.22 -0.69 29.23
N ASP A 586 14.98 0.35 29.55
CA ASP A 586 15.48 0.45 30.91
C ASP A 586 14.26 0.55 31.81
N GLN A 587 14.05 -0.42 32.70
CA GLN A 587 13.12 -0.23 33.81
C GLN A 587 13.66 0.88 34.74
N PHE A 588 13.59 2.15 34.33
CA PHE A 588 13.59 3.26 35.26
C PHE A 588 12.14 3.60 35.53
N LEU A 589 11.54 2.88 36.49
CA LEU A 589 10.38 3.38 37.23
C LEU A 589 10.82 4.68 37.92
N TYR A 590 10.55 5.82 37.30
CA TYR A 590 10.46 7.09 38.02
C TYR A 590 9.19 7.04 38.88
N LEU A 591 9.29 6.39 40.04
CA LEU A 591 8.38 6.66 41.15
C LEU A 591 9.15 7.52 42.15
N PRO A 592 8.84 8.83 42.30
CA PRO A 592 9.43 9.61 43.37
C PRO A 592 8.98 8.98 44.69
N ALA A 593 9.94 8.49 45.48
CA ALA A 593 9.70 8.08 46.85
C ALA A 593 9.27 9.31 47.64
N VAL A 594 7.98 9.41 47.96
CA VAL A 594 7.48 10.35 48.96
C VAL A 594 7.65 9.66 50.32
N SER A 595 8.69 10.02 51.07
CA SER A 595 8.76 9.68 52.49
C SER A 595 7.85 10.62 53.29
N ARG A 596 7.07 10.06 54.21
CA ARG A 596 6.35 10.84 55.24
C ARG A 596 7.30 11.44 56.26
#